data_AF-A0A5B8W9F5-F1
#
_entry.id   AF-A0A5B8W9F5-F1
#
_cell.length_a   1.000
_cell.length_b   1.000
_cell.length_c   1.000
_cell.angle_alpha   90.00
_cell.angle_beta   90.00
_cell.angle_gamma   90.00
#
_symmetry.space_group_name_H-M   'P 1'
#
loop_
_entity.id
_entity.type
_entity.pdbx_description
1 polymer ?
#
loop_
_entity_poly.entity_id
_entity_poly.type
_entity_poly.pdbx_seq_one_letter_code
_entity_poly.pdbx_strand_id
1 'polypeptide(L)'
;MHLYTFIMDYKGGTYISQAEAADEQEAMIRWIENLETSEIKGFSKSDKRKIIKLGFSDDDKAIQITGMQNVWYFNARTKKGFAGINIIKTDK
;
A
#
# COMPACT_ATOMS: atom_id res chain seq x y z
N MET A 1 7.75 5.95 15.86
CA MET A 1 6.56 5.31 15.26
C MET A 1 5.67 6.44 14.76
N HIS A 2 5.24 6.35 13.51
CA HIS A 2 4.49 7.39 12.81
C HIS A 2 3.21 6.79 12.22
N LEU A 3 2.21 7.64 11.98
CA LEU A 3 0.97 7.22 11.33
C LEU A 3 1.13 7.38 9.82
N TYR A 4 0.91 6.31 9.07
CA TYR A 4 0.92 6.32 7.62
C TYR A 4 -0.49 6.14 7.09
N THR A 5 -0.92 7.02 6.19
CA THR A 5 -2.18 6.93 5.47
C THR A 5 -1.94 6.36 4.09
N PHE A 6 -2.69 5.31 3.75
CA PHE A 6 -2.64 4.63 2.46
C PHE A 6 -3.87 5.02 1.66
N ILE A 7 -3.66 5.58 0.48
CA ILE A 7 -4.72 5.88 -0.49
C ILE A 7 -4.49 4.95 -1.67
N MET A 8 -5.33 3.91 -1.79
CA MET A 8 -5.27 2.93 -2.85
C MET A 8 -6.33 3.19 -3.90
N ASP A 9 -5.92 3.42 -5.13
CA ASP A 9 -6.79 3.46 -6.30
C ASP A 9 -6.76 2.12 -7.03
N TYR A 10 -7.93 1.48 -7.15
CA TYR A 10 -8.06 0.18 -7.79
C TYR A 10 -9.42 -0.01 -8.45
N LYS A 11 -9.40 -0.26 -9.76
CA LYS A 11 -10.58 -0.53 -10.61
C LYS A 11 -11.74 0.46 -10.43
N GLY A 12 -11.41 1.75 -10.34
CA GLY A 12 -12.38 2.83 -10.21
C GLY A 12 -12.90 3.08 -8.79
N GLY A 13 -12.40 2.35 -7.79
CA GLY A 13 -12.63 2.66 -6.38
C GLY A 13 -11.37 3.24 -5.73
N THR A 14 -11.58 4.08 -4.72
CA THR A 14 -10.53 4.62 -3.84
C THR A 14 -10.77 4.08 -2.44
N TYR A 15 -9.74 3.49 -1.84
CA TYR A 15 -9.80 2.83 -0.55
C TYR A 15 -8.74 3.45 0.35
N ILE A 16 -9.14 3.84 1.57
CA ILE A 16 -8.28 4.55 2.50
C ILE A 16 -8.16 3.74 3.78
N SER A 17 -6.93 3.54 4.24
CA SER A 17 -6.65 2.92 5.54
C SER A 17 -5.38 3.51 6.13
N GLN A 18 -5.10 3.19 7.39
CA GLN A 18 -3.93 3.69 8.11
C GLN A 18 -3.16 2.55 8.78
N ALA A 19 -1.85 2.73 8.93
CA ALA A 19 -0.99 1.84 9.69
C ALA A 19 0.04 2.65 10.48
N GLU A 20 0.32 2.22 11.71
CA GLU A 20 1.44 2.77 12.50
C GLU A 20 2.70 1.94 12.24
N ALA A 21 3.82 2.60 11.94
CA ALA A 21 5.10 1.96 11.61
C ALA A 21 6.30 2.87 11.93
N ALA A 22 7.52 2.33 11.93
CA ALA A 22 8.75 3.10 12.09
C ALA A 22 9.13 3.86 10.81
N ASP A 23 9.00 3.22 9.66
CA ASP A 23 9.35 3.74 8.33
C ASP A 23 8.29 3.32 7.28
N GLU A 24 8.44 3.82 6.05
CA GLU A 24 7.51 3.54 4.95
C GLU A 24 7.51 2.07 4.54
N GLN A 25 8.65 1.38 4.63
CA GLN A 25 8.75 -0.02 4.25
C GLN A 25 7.99 -0.92 5.22
N GLU A 26 8.18 -0.70 6.53
CA GLU A 26 7.40 -1.37 7.56
C GLU A 26 5.90 -1.01 7.43
N ALA A 27 5.59 0.24 7.09
CA ALA A 27 4.21 0.66 6.87
C ALA A 27 3.54 -0.14 5.75
N MET A 28 4.23 -0.36 4.62
CA MET A 28 3.70 -1.16 3.50
C MET A 28 3.35 -2.58 3.92
N ILE A 29 4.22 -3.23 4.71
CA ILE A 29 4.02 -4.59 5.21
C ILE A 29 2.80 -4.63 6.11
N ARG A 30 2.75 -3.76 7.12
CA ARG A 30 1.62 -3.69 8.05
C ARG A 30 0.31 -3.35 7.35
N TRP A 31 0.34 -2.50 6.33
CA TRP A 31 -0.84 -2.16 5.54
C TRP A 31 -1.41 -3.39 4.82
N ILE A 32 -0.59 -4.13 4.05
CA ILE A 32 -1.11 -5.28 3.30
C ILE A 32 -1.57 -6.41 4.22
N GLU A 33 -0.90 -6.60 5.37
CA GLU A 33 -1.29 -7.58 6.39
C GLU A 33 -2.67 -7.28 7.00
N ASN A 34 -3.00 -6.00 7.20
CA ASN A 34 -4.27 -5.56 7.76
C ASN A 34 -5.34 -5.20 6.71
N LEU A 35 -5.01 -5.27 5.41
CA LEU A 35 -5.95 -4.90 4.34
C LEU A 35 -7.16 -5.86 4.27
N GLU A 36 -8.36 -5.33 4.46
CA GLU A 36 -9.62 -6.08 4.37
C GLU A 36 -10.11 -6.23 2.93
N THR A 37 -9.72 -7.33 2.30
CA THR A 37 -10.01 -7.59 0.88
C THR A 37 -11.48 -7.78 0.54
N SER A 38 -12.35 -8.07 1.52
CA SER A 38 -13.79 -8.31 1.29
C SER A 38 -14.52 -7.07 0.78
N GLU A 39 -14.02 -5.88 1.08
CA GLU A 39 -14.65 -4.61 0.70
C GLU A 39 -14.11 -4.06 -0.63
N ILE A 40 -13.05 -4.67 -1.16
CA ILE A 40 -12.34 -4.19 -2.35
C ILE A 40 -12.73 -5.02 -3.56
N LYS A 41 -13.59 -4.47 -4.41
CA LYS A 41 -14.13 -5.19 -5.58
C LYS A 41 -13.00 -5.64 -6.51
N GLY A 42 -12.85 -6.96 -6.64
CA GLY A 42 -11.88 -7.59 -7.53
C GLY A 42 -10.47 -7.70 -6.98
N PHE A 43 -10.25 -7.42 -5.69
CA PHE A 43 -9.02 -7.72 -4.97
C PHE A 43 -9.24 -8.94 -4.10
N SER A 44 -8.55 -10.06 -4.38
CA SER A 44 -8.81 -11.32 -3.68
C SER A 44 -7.84 -11.57 -2.52
N LYS A 45 -8.22 -12.44 -1.59
CA LYS A 45 -7.29 -12.99 -0.58
C LYS A 45 -6.05 -13.64 -1.21
N SER A 46 -6.16 -14.15 -2.44
CA SER A 46 -5.02 -14.70 -3.19
C SER A 46 -4.07 -13.62 -3.67
N ASP A 47 -4.57 -12.43 -4.02
CA ASP A 47 -3.73 -11.29 -4.41
C ASP A 47 -2.95 -10.80 -3.19
N LYS A 48 -3.64 -10.60 -2.06
CA LYS A 48 -3.01 -10.27 -0.76
C LYS A 48 -1.87 -11.22 -0.40
N ARG A 49 -2.12 -12.54 -0.42
CA ARG A 49 -1.10 -13.55 -0.13
C ARG A 49 0.08 -13.51 -1.09
N LYS A 50 -0.17 -13.22 -2.37
CA LYS A 50 0.89 -13.14 -3.38
C LYS A 50 1.78 -11.93 -3.14
N ILE A 51 1.19 -10.78 -2.83
CA ILE A 51 1.94 -9.54 -2.50
C ILE A 51 2.80 -9.77 -1.26
N ILE A 52 2.22 -10.32 -0.18
CA ILE A 52 2.97 -10.65 1.04
C ILE A 52 4.13 -11.62 0.74
N LYS A 53 3.87 -12.68 -0.05
CA LYS A 53 4.89 -13.69 -0.36
C LYS A 53 6.04 -13.16 -1.21
N LEU A 54 5.75 -12.32 -2.22
CA LEU A 54 6.79 -11.75 -3.08
C LEU A 54 7.62 -10.72 -2.32
N GLY A 55 7.02 -10.09 -1.30
CA GLY A 55 7.61 -8.95 -0.63
C GLY A 55 7.63 -7.75 -1.56
N PHE A 56 7.75 -6.56 -0.99
CA PHE A 56 7.99 -5.34 -1.76
C PHE A 56 9.47 -5.30 -2.17
N SER A 57 9.84 -6.12 -3.17
CA SER A 57 11.19 -6.18 -3.72
C SER A 57 11.57 -4.85 -4.39
N ASP A 58 12.80 -4.73 -4.88
CA ASP A 58 13.30 -3.49 -5.49
C ASP A 58 12.41 -2.92 -6.61
N ASP A 59 11.70 -3.79 -7.33
CA ASP A 59 10.76 -3.40 -8.40
C ASP A 59 9.41 -2.87 -7.89
N ASP A 60 9.02 -3.28 -6.68
CA ASP A 60 7.73 -2.96 -6.05
C ASP A 60 7.88 -2.05 -4.80
N LYS A 61 9.08 -1.48 -4.60
CA LYS A 61 9.37 -0.57 -3.49
C LYS A 61 8.63 0.76 -3.63
N ALA A 62 8.34 1.39 -2.49
CA ALA A 62 7.84 2.74 -2.47
C ALA A 62 8.90 3.75 -2.94
N ILE A 63 8.52 4.58 -3.91
CA ILE A 63 9.35 5.65 -4.44
C ILE A 63 8.84 6.96 -3.84
N GLN A 64 9.76 7.74 -3.25
CA GLN A 64 9.42 9.06 -2.73
C GLN A 64 8.98 9.98 -3.87
N ILE A 65 7.86 10.68 -3.69
CA ILE A 65 7.35 11.63 -4.69
C ILE A 65 8.27 12.86 -4.72
N THR A 66 8.64 13.29 -5.93
CA THR A 66 9.54 14.44 -6.14
C THR A 66 9.00 15.70 -5.47
N GLY A 67 9.83 16.34 -4.66
CA GLY A 67 9.47 17.56 -3.93
C GLY A 67 8.72 17.33 -2.61
N MET A 68 8.47 16.07 -2.24
CA MET A 68 7.80 15.71 -0.97
C MET A 68 8.74 14.90 -0.09
N GLN A 69 8.75 15.19 1.21
CA GLN A 69 9.59 14.48 2.18
C GLN A 69 8.88 13.29 2.82
N ASN A 70 7.55 13.34 2.86
CA ASN A 70 6.71 12.44 3.65
C ASN A 70 5.65 11.71 2.79
N VAL A 71 5.85 11.66 1.47
CA VAL A 71 4.92 11.01 0.53
C VAL A 71 5.67 10.08 -0.41
N TRP A 72 5.16 8.88 -0.56
CA TRP A 72 5.68 7.86 -1.45
C TRP A 72 4.57 7.24 -2.28
N TYR A 73 4.95 6.57 -3.36
CA TYR A 73 4.04 5.83 -4.23
C TYR A 73 4.61 4.46 -4.59
N PHE A 74 3.74 3.45 -4.65
CA PHE A 74 4.07 2.15 -5.23
C PHE A 74 2.86 1.54 -5.94
N ASN A 75 3.12 0.49 -6.72
CA ASN A 75 2.07 -0.31 -7.34
C ASN A 75 2.01 -1.69 -6.71
N ALA A 76 0.81 -2.18 -6.40
CA ALA A 76 0.60 -3.58 -6.03
C ALA A 76 0.01 -4.35 -7.21
N ARG A 77 0.68 -5.43 -7.62
CA ARG A 77 0.22 -6.29 -8.71
C ARG A 77 -0.83 -7.29 -8.23
N THR A 78 -1.98 -7.31 -8.90
CA THR A 78 -3.06 -8.29 -8.69
C THR A 78 -3.27 -9.12 -9.95
N LYS A 79 -4.09 -10.17 -9.87
CA LYS A 79 -4.53 -10.95 -11.04
C LYS A 79 -5.37 -10.14 -12.04
N LYS A 80 -5.96 -9.01 -11.61
CA LYS A 80 -6.92 -8.23 -12.41
C LYS A 80 -6.38 -6.85 -12.80
N GLY A 81 -5.09 -6.58 -12.58
CA GLY A 81 -4.42 -5.33 -12.91
C GLY A 81 -3.50 -4.86 -11.80
N PHE A 82 -3.24 -3.55 -11.76
CA PHE A 82 -2.44 -2.90 -10.74
C PHE A 82 -3.32 -2.03 -9.85
N ALA A 83 -3.03 -2.04 -8.55
CA ALA A 83 -3.49 -1.02 -7.63
C ALA A 83 -2.37 0.01 -7.47
N GLY A 84 -2.70 1.29 -7.58
CA GLY A 84 -1.78 2.39 -7.29
C GLY A 84 -1.98 2.84 -5.85
N ILE A 85 -0.90 3.03 -5.10
CA ILE A 85 -0.98 3.34 -3.67
C ILE A 85 -0.09 4.52 -3.35
N ASN A 86 -0.70 5.58 -2.83
CA ASN A 86 0.02 6.68 -2.19
C ASN A 86 0.15 6.37 -0.70
N ILE A 87 1.34 6.58 -0.15
CA ILE A 87 1.66 6.47 1.27
C ILE A 87 1.98 7.87 1.76
N ILE A 88 1.26 8.34 2.77
CA ILE A 88 1.46 9.67 3.36
C ILE A 88 1.82 9.48 4.83
N LYS A 89 3.05 9.81 5.20
CA LYS A 89 3.46 9.89 6.60
C LYS A 89 2.89 11.16 7.20
N THR A 90 2.09 10.98 8.25
CA THR A 90 1.56 12.04 9.10
C THR A 90 2.11 11.84 10.51
N ASP A 91 2.75 12.88 11.04
CA ASP A 91 3.09 12.88 12.46
C ASP A 91 1.84 13.16 13.29
N LYS A 92 1.77 12.56 14.49
CA LYS A 92 0.79 12.93 15.51
C LYS A 92 1.26 14.18 16.25
#